data_AF-A0A426UW32-F1
#
_entry.id   AF-A0A426UW32-F1
#
_cell.length_a   1.000
_cell.length_b   1.000
_cell.length_c   1.000
_cell.angle_alpha   90.00
_cell.angle_beta   90.00
_cell.angle_gamma   90.00
#
_symmetry.space_group_name_H-M   'P 1'
#
loop_
_entity.id
_entity.type
_entity.pdbx_description
1 polymer ?
#
loop_
_entity_poly.entity_id
_entity_poly.type
_entity_poly.pdbx_seq_one_letter_code
_entity_poly.pdbx_strand_id
1 'polypeptide(L)'
;MTQDWDLTMRMVLQRREAYLSEHYIGLHFTVVSLALGTAGVTAALLLAAGTLPADYAVLFGFLWATTVLATITAFGAATVGSVLLPSRLPSISDLVLPLLIAICEFLLFAILAPQAGSDTAPRRAVITWYFLMAAFCALAAVAIARVGVIFRSARYSPDIRAHMHWYRRQLRLDALGATTTASLSLAAGFLHLGASQVPAWVSCGITTIIAALLVLASLGHGRVSNYWQAALDGHLGR
;
A
#
# COMPACT_ATOMS: atom_id res chain seq x y z
N MET A 1 -1.53 -40.92 3.88
CA MET A 1 -0.93 -40.26 5.06
C MET A 1 -0.68 -38.80 4.71
N THR A 2 -1.66 -37.92 4.96
CA THR A 2 -1.44 -36.47 4.92
C THR A 2 -0.81 -36.08 6.24
N GLN A 3 0.50 -35.92 6.27
CA GLN A 3 1.20 -35.34 7.40
C GLN A 3 0.70 -33.89 7.51
N ASP A 4 -0.19 -33.64 8.48
CA ASP A 4 -0.80 -32.33 8.70
C ASP A 4 0.29 -31.39 9.23
N TRP A 5 0.81 -30.54 8.34
CA TRP A 5 1.79 -29.50 8.67
C TRP A 5 1.07 -28.33 9.33
N ASP A 6 0.67 -28.50 10.59
CA ASP A 6 0.21 -27.38 11.41
C ASP A 6 1.33 -26.34 11.49
N LEU A 7 0.98 -25.09 11.19
CA LEU A 7 1.95 -24.00 11.15
C LEU A 7 2.30 -23.60 12.59
N THR A 8 3.48 -24.02 13.05
CA THR A 8 3.99 -23.77 14.41
C THR A 8 4.81 -22.48 14.51
N MET A 9 5.00 -21.96 15.72
CA MET A 9 5.85 -20.79 15.94
C MET A 9 7.30 -20.99 15.44
N ARG A 10 7.85 -22.21 15.58
CA ARG A 10 9.19 -22.53 15.05
C ARG A 10 9.26 -22.36 13.53
N MET A 11 8.22 -22.75 12.80
CA MET A 11 8.17 -22.56 11.35
C MET A 11 8.08 -21.07 10.97
N VAL A 12 7.39 -20.25 11.77
CA VAL A 12 7.37 -18.79 11.58
C VAL A 12 8.76 -18.19 11.78
N LEU A 13 9.49 -18.61 12.81
CA LEU A 13 10.88 -18.18 13.05
C LEU A 13 11.82 -18.59 11.92
N GLN A 14 11.78 -19.87 11.51
CA GLN A 14 12.59 -20.38 10.40
C GLN A 14 12.29 -19.64 9.09
N ARG A 15 11.02 -19.27 8.87
CA ARG A 15 10.64 -18.45 7.72
C ARG A 15 11.07 -17.02 7.84
N ARG A 16 11.04 -16.40 9.02
CA ARG A 16 11.61 -15.05 9.22
C ARG A 16 13.07 -15.04 8.78
N GLU A 17 13.83 -16.06 9.16
CA GLU A 17 15.23 -16.23 8.77
C GLU A 17 15.38 -16.46 7.24
N ALA A 18 14.57 -17.34 6.65
CA ALA A 18 14.61 -17.60 5.21
C ALA A 18 14.08 -16.45 4.34
N TYR A 19 13.13 -15.67 4.86
CA TYR A 19 12.57 -14.49 4.20
C TYR A 19 13.58 -13.36 4.16
N LEU A 20 14.41 -13.25 5.21
CA LEU A 20 15.58 -12.37 5.23
C LEU A 20 16.66 -12.79 4.23
N SER A 21 16.69 -14.05 3.79
CA SER A 21 17.79 -14.57 2.97
C SER A 21 17.57 -14.53 1.45
N GLU A 22 16.39 -14.85 0.85
CA GLU A 22 16.49 -15.33 -0.56
C GLU A 22 15.49 -15.02 -1.70
N HIS A 23 14.35 -14.33 -1.60
CA HIS A 23 13.61 -14.03 -2.87
C HIS A 23 12.64 -12.85 -2.83
N TYR A 24 11.79 -12.79 -1.80
CA TYR A 24 10.75 -11.76 -1.72
C TYR A 24 11.31 -10.37 -1.45
N ILE A 25 12.46 -10.29 -0.79
CA ILE A 25 13.21 -9.06 -0.57
C ILE A 25 13.69 -8.46 -1.90
N GLY A 26 14.16 -9.27 -2.84
CA GLY A 26 14.66 -8.77 -4.14
C GLY A 26 13.55 -8.15 -5.01
N LEU A 27 12.39 -8.81 -5.09
CA LEU A 27 11.25 -8.29 -5.83
C LEU A 27 10.64 -7.06 -5.13
N HIS A 28 10.58 -7.03 -3.79
CA HIS A 28 10.19 -5.83 -3.06
C HIS A 28 11.16 -4.67 -3.30
N PHE A 29 12.48 -4.91 -3.20
CA PHE A 29 13.46 -3.85 -3.39
C PHE A 29 13.41 -3.26 -4.79
N THR A 30 13.28 -4.09 -5.82
CA THR A 30 13.23 -3.59 -7.20
C THR A 30 12.00 -2.69 -7.43
N VAL A 31 10.82 -3.09 -6.96
CA VAL A 31 9.60 -2.27 -7.09
C VAL A 31 9.73 -0.98 -6.26
N VAL A 32 10.17 -1.07 -5.00
CA VAL A 32 10.37 0.10 -4.13
C VAL A 32 11.40 1.06 -4.72
N SER A 33 12.52 0.56 -5.25
CA SER A 33 13.54 1.39 -5.89
C SER A 33 13.03 2.09 -7.14
N LEU A 34 12.22 1.41 -7.96
CA LEU A 34 11.61 2.02 -9.15
C LEU A 34 10.61 3.11 -8.76
N ALA A 35 9.77 2.84 -7.75
CA ALA A 35 8.85 3.82 -7.19
C ALA A 35 9.59 5.04 -6.65
N LEU A 36 10.62 4.85 -5.81
CA LEU A 36 11.44 5.94 -5.28
C LEU A 36 12.17 6.72 -6.38
N GLY A 37 12.68 6.04 -7.40
CA GLY A 37 13.28 6.69 -8.57
C GLY A 37 12.28 7.57 -9.30
N THR A 38 11.06 7.06 -9.55
CA THR A 38 9.99 7.84 -10.20
C THR A 38 9.50 8.98 -9.32
N ALA A 39 9.43 8.78 -8.00
CA ALA A 39 9.10 9.82 -7.04
C ALA A 39 10.14 10.93 -7.04
N GLY A 40 11.43 10.59 -7.09
CA GLY A 40 12.54 11.55 -7.16
C GLY A 40 12.56 12.35 -8.46
N VAL A 41 12.39 11.68 -9.61
CA VAL A 41 12.28 12.36 -10.91
C VAL A 41 11.06 13.29 -10.93
N THR A 42 9.92 12.82 -10.45
CA THR A 42 8.70 13.62 -10.39
C THR A 42 8.86 14.83 -9.47
N ALA A 43 9.49 14.66 -8.30
CA ALA A 43 9.78 15.76 -7.38
C ALA A 43 10.71 16.80 -8.03
N ALA A 44 11.78 16.35 -8.67
CA ALA A 44 12.71 17.24 -9.37
C ALA A 44 12.01 18.03 -10.48
N LEU A 45 11.13 17.39 -11.27
CA LEU A 45 10.37 18.05 -12.32
C LEU A 45 9.34 19.04 -11.75
N LEU A 46 8.65 18.69 -10.66
CA LEU A 46 7.72 19.60 -9.97
C LEU A 46 8.44 20.84 -9.44
N LEU A 47 9.65 20.69 -8.90
CA LEU A 47 10.47 21.81 -8.43
C LEU A 47 11.00 22.67 -9.58
N ALA A 48 11.28 22.05 -10.73
CA ALA A 48 11.76 22.76 -11.93
C ALA A 48 10.62 23.45 -12.72
N ALA A 49 9.36 23.12 -12.45
CA ALA A 49 8.20 23.64 -13.17
C ALA A 49 7.87 25.09 -12.78
N GLY A 50 8.62 26.05 -13.33
CA GLY A 50 8.42 27.48 -13.08
C GLY A 50 7.15 28.10 -13.69
N THR A 51 6.32 27.32 -14.38
CA THR A 51 5.15 27.80 -15.14
C THR A 51 3.80 27.40 -14.54
N LEU A 52 3.77 26.60 -13.47
CA LEU A 52 2.52 26.21 -12.81
C LEU A 52 1.96 27.35 -11.94
N PRO A 53 0.63 27.58 -11.95
CA PRO A 53 0.01 28.47 -10.97
C PRO A 53 0.31 28.00 -9.53
N ALA A 54 0.55 28.94 -8.61
CA ALA A 54 0.98 28.64 -7.23
C ALA A 54 0.06 27.62 -6.52
N ASP A 55 -1.26 27.76 -6.69
CA ASP A 55 -2.25 26.86 -6.09
C ASP A 55 -2.10 25.40 -6.56
N TYR A 56 -1.76 25.19 -7.84
CA TYR A 56 -1.54 23.85 -8.39
C TYR A 56 -0.17 23.29 -8.01
N ALA A 57 0.86 24.14 -7.88
CA ALA A 57 2.16 23.71 -7.39
C ALA A 57 2.05 23.14 -5.96
N VAL A 58 1.32 23.85 -5.08
CA VAL A 58 1.03 23.37 -3.72
C VAL A 58 0.24 22.06 -3.75
N LEU A 59 -0.86 22.02 -4.52
CA LEU A 59 -1.69 20.82 -4.65
C LEU A 59 -0.86 19.61 -5.14
N PHE A 60 -0.05 19.76 -6.18
CA PHE A 60 0.78 18.68 -6.70
C PHE A 60 1.82 18.21 -5.68
N GLY A 61 2.35 19.11 -4.85
CA GLY A 61 3.16 18.73 -3.69
C GLY A 61 2.40 17.83 -2.70
N PHE A 62 1.15 18.17 -2.39
CA PHE A 62 0.29 17.33 -1.52
C PHE A 62 -0.04 15.97 -2.16
N LEU A 63 -0.38 15.93 -3.45
CA LEU A 63 -0.67 14.68 -4.17
C LEU A 63 0.57 13.78 -4.22
N TRP A 64 1.75 14.37 -4.48
CA TRP A 64 3.03 13.66 -4.48
C TRP A 64 3.34 13.07 -3.11
N ALA A 65 3.26 13.88 -2.04
CA ALA A 65 3.53 13.43 -0.68
C ALA A 65 2.57 12.32 -0.25
N THR A 66 1.29 12.44 -0.63
CA THR A 66 0.28 11.41 -0.36
C THR A 66 0.56 10.13 -1.12
N THR A 67 1.09 10.21 -2.35
CA THR A 67 1.52 9.04 -3.14
C THR A 67 2.67 8.32 -2.44
N VAL A 68 3.71 9.05 -2.00
CA VAL A 68 4.82 8.49 -1.20
C VAL A 68 4.29 7.79 0.05
N LEU A 69 3.35 8.41 0.75
CA LEU A 69 2.76 7.82 1.94
C LEU A 69 1.95 6.55 1.62
N ALA A 70 1.17 6.54 0.54
CA ALA A 70 0.40 5.38 0.08
C ALA A 70 1.32 4.20 -0.25
N THR A 71 2.41 4.48 -0.95
CA THR A 71 3.53 3.55 -1.21
C THR A 71 4.06 2.95 0.09
N ILE A 72 4.48 3.79 1.05
CA ILE A 72 5.00 3.35 2.35
C ILE A 72 3.97 2.46 3.09
N THR A 73 2.70 2.86 3.10
CA THR A 73 1.63 2.10 3.75
C THR A 73 1.46 0.73 3.11
N ALA A 74 1.43 0.65 1.78
CA ALA A 74 1.27 -0.62 1.05
C ALA A 74 2.44 -1.58 1.30
N PHE A 75 3.68 -1.07 1.24
CA PHE A 75 4.88 -1.87 1.51
C PHE A 75 5.02 -2.28 2.98
N GLY A 76 4.66 -1.40 3.91
CA GLY A 76 4.65 -1.71 5.33
C GLY A 76 3.72 -2.89 5.65
N ALA A 77 2.52 -2.92 5.06
CA ALA A 77 1.58 -4.03 5.23
C ALA A 77 2.17 -5.36 4.73
N ALA A 78 2.73 -5.35 3.51
CA ALA A 78 3.30 -6.53 2.88
C ALA A 78 4.49 -7.08 3.67
N THR A 79 5.36 -6.19 4.15
CA THR A 79 6.56 -6.57 4.93
C THR A 79 6.17 -7.26 6.22
N VAL A 80 5.26 -6.67 7.01
CA VAL A 80 4.82 -7.23 8.29
C VAL A 80 4.04 -8.54 8.12
N GLY A 81 3.19 -8.64 7.09
CA GLY A 81 2.34 -9.82 6.86
C GLY A 81 3.06 -11.01 6.25
N SER A 82 4.16 -10.78 5.52
CA SER A 82 4.81 -11.81 4.74
C SER A 82 5.40 -12.98 5.56
N VAL A 83 5.96 -12.69 6.73
CA VAL A 83 6.53 -13.68 7.66
C VAL A 83 5.47 -14.68 8.15
N LEU A 84 4.20 -14.28 8.14
CA LEU A 84 3.07 -15.05 8.66
C LEU A 84 2.40 -15.92 7.59
N LEU A 85 2.70 -15.69 6.30
CA LEU A 85 2.05 -16.41 5.22
C LEU A 85 2.38 -17.91 5.26
N PRO A 86 1.40 -18.80 5.02
CA PRO A 86 1.65 -20.23 4.89
C PRO A 86 2.54 -20.51 3.66
N SER A 87 3.46 -21.46 3.79
CA SER A 87 4.28 -21.93 2.67
C SER A 87 3.37 -22.58 1.64
N ARG A 88 3.15 -21.88 0.53
CA ARG A 88 2.42 -22.36 -0.63
C ARG A 88 3.28 -22.09 -1.86
N LEU A 89 3.19 -22.98 -2.85
CA LEU A 89 3.81 -22.73 -4.13
C LEU A 89 3.19 -21.47 -4.74
N PRO A 90 4.00 -20.50 -5.19
CA PRO A 90 3.49 -19.28 -5.78
C PRO A 90 2.72 -19.62 -7.06
N SER A 91 1.51 -19.11 -7.15
CA SER A 91 0.68 -19.17 -8.36
C SER A 91 0.92 -17.91 -9.21
N ILE A 92 0.59 -17.95 -10.49
CA ILE A 92 0.64 -16.76 -11.37
C ILE A 92 -0.21 -15.61 -10.79
N SER A 93 -1.31 -15.94 -10.10
CA SER A 93 -2.15 -14.94 -9.43
C SER A 93 -1.45 -14.19 -8.30
N ASP A 94 -0.36 -14.75 -7.75
CA ASP A 94 0.50 -14.08 -6.76
C ASP A 94 1.41 -13.03 -7.38
N LEU A 95 1.61 -13.05 -8.71
CA LEU A 95 2.43 -12.06 -9.43
C LEU A 95 1.58 -10.92 -10.02
N VAL A 96 0.37 -11.24 -10.51
CA VAL A 96 -0.49 -10.27 -11.20
C VAL A 96 -0.86 -9.10 -10.29
N LEU A 97 -1.25 -9.38 -9.04
CA LEU A 97 -1.73 -8.33 -8.15
C LEU A 97 -0.63 -7.35 -7.70
N PRO A 98 0.56 -7.79 -7.27
CA PRO A 98 1.70 -6.90 -7.05
C PRO A 98 2.10 -6.10 -8.28
N LEU A 99 2.05 -6.71 -9.48
CA LEU A 99 2.36 -6.01 -10.73
C LEU A 99 1.37 -4.87 -11.00
N LEU A 100 0.06 -5.11 -10.84
CA LEU A 100 -0.96 -4.07 -11.00
C LEU A 100 -0.79 -2.95 -9.98
N ILE A 101 -0.47 -3.27 -8.72
CA ILE A 101 -0.18 -2.27 -7.68
C ILE A 101 1.04 -1.43 -8.08
N ALA A 102 2.11 -2.06 -8.55
CA ALA A 102 3.33 -1.38 -9.02
C ALA A 102 3.07 -0.47 -10.23
N ILE A 103 2.21 -0.91 -11.17
CA ILE A 103 1.79 -0.07 -12.31
C ILE A 103 1.01 1.14 -11.82
N CYS A 104 0.03 0.95 -10.93
CA CYS A 104 -0.74 2.07 -10.35
C CYS A 104 0.17 3.05 -9.60
N GLU A 105 1.11 2.54 -8.81
CA GLU A 105 2.10 3.34 -8.11
C GLU A 105 2.96 4.18 -9.06
N PHE A 106 3.52 3.55 -10.10
CA PHE A 106 4.27 4.25 -11.14
C PHE A 106 3.42 5.36 -11.79
N LEU A 107 2.18 5.04 -12.16
CA LEU A 107 1.27 5.99 -12.81
C LEU A 107 0.88 7.16 -11.87
N LEU A 108 0.75 6.92 -10.57
CA LEU A 108 0.46 7.96 -9.57
C LEU A 108 1.58 9.02 -9.51
N PHE A 109 2.84 8.61 -9.67
CA PHE A 109 3.95 9.56 -9.80
C PHE A 109 4.04 10.15 -11.21
N ALA A 110 3.96 9.31 -12.24
CA ALA A 110 4.14 9.74 -13.63
C ALA A 110 3.11 10.80 -14.08
N ILE A 111 1.87 10.72 -13.59
CA ILE A 111 0.83 11.71 -13.91
C ILE A 111 1.08 13.09 -13.29
N LEU A 112 1.87 13.14 -12.21
CA LEU A 112 2.26 14.39 -11.55
C LEU A 112 3.49 15.01 -12.18
N ALA A 113 4.26 14.27 -12.99
CA ALA A 113 5.41 14.80 -13.69
C ALA A 113 4.93 15.80 -14.77
N PRO A 114 5.38 17.08 -14.72
CA PRO A 114 5.14 18.02 -15.80
C PRO A 114 5.68 17.43 -17.11
N GLN A 115 4.79 17.10 -18.04
CA GLN A 115 5.19 16.62 -19.35
C GLN A 115 5.76 17.80 -20.14
N ALA A 116 7.06 17.76 -20.43
CA ALA A 116 7.73 18.76 -21.26
C ALA A 116 7.00 18.87 -22.61
N GLY A 117 6.23 19.95 -22.79
CA GLY A 117 5.54 20.26 -24.04
C GLY A 117 4.11 19.72 -24.21
N SER A 118 3.52 19.05 -23.20
CA SER A 118 2.11 18.64 -23.30
C SER A 118 1.19 19.64 -22.59
N ASP A 119 0.12 20.07 -23.28
CA ASP A 119 -1.03 20.81 -22.74
C ASP A 119 -1.91 19.95 -21.81
N THR A 120 -1.30 19.07 -21.00
CA THR A 120 -2.05 18.32 -20.00
C THR A 120 -2.53 19.30 -18.93
N ALA A 121 -3.77 19.77 -19.09
CA ALA A 121 -4.39 20.71 -18.18
C ALA A 121 -4.27 20.17 -16.74
N PRO A 122 -3.76 20.95 -15.76
CA PRO A 122 -3.55 20.49 -14.38
C PRO A 122 -4.76 19.78 -13.77
N ARG A 123 -5.98 20.23 -14.12
CA ARG A 123 -7.24 19.58 -13.75
C ARG A 123 -7.32 18.10 -14.18
N ARG A 124 -6.88 17.75 -15.39
CA ARG A 124 -6.88 16.36 -15.88
C ARG A 124 -5.91 15.50 -15.08
N ALA A 125 -4.75 16.03 -14.70
CA ALA A 125 -3.80 15.32 -13.86
C ALA A 125 -4.40 15.04 -12.47
N VAL A 126 -5.05 16.02 -11.84
CA VAL A 126 -5.75 15.83 -10.54
C VAL A 126 -6.85 14.77 -10.63
N ILE A 127 -7.71 14.84 -11.66
CA ILE A 127 -8.79 13.85 -11.89
C ILE A 127 -8.19 12.45 -12.02
N THR A 128 -7.19 12.31 -12.90
CA THR A 128 -6.55 11.03 -13.20
C THR A 128 -5.86 10.48 -11.95
N TRP A 129 -5.20 11.33 -11.17
CA TRP A 129 -4.58 10.95 -9.90
C TRP A 129 -5.60 10.38 -8.92
N TYR A 130 -6.77 11.01 -8.74
CA TYR A 130 -7.82 10.47 -7.85
C TYR A 130 -8.34 9.10 -8.29
N PHE A 131 -8.53 8.89 -9.60
CA PHE A 131 -8.94 7.58 -10.12
C PHE A 131 -7.84 6.52 -9.95
N LEU A 132 -6.58 6.88 -10.20
CA LEU A 132 -5.44 5.99 -9.97
C LEU A 132 -5.29 5.64 -8.50
N MET A 133 -5.50 6.60 -7.59
CA MET A 133 -5.44 6.40 -6.15
C MET A 133 -6.58 5.49 -5.68
N ALA A 134 -7.79 5.67 -6.24
CA ALA A 134 -8.91 4.77 -6.00
C ALA A 134 -8.61 3.34 -6.46
N ALA A 135 -8.05 3.17 -7.67
CA ALA A 135 -7.66 1.87 -8.21
C ALA A 135 -6.58 1.21 -7.35
N PHE A 136 -5.54 1.96 -6.97
CA PHE A 136 -4.47 1.50 -6.08
C PHE A 136 -5.01 1.00 -4.75
N CYS A 137 -5.87 1.79 -4.09
CA CYS A 137 -6.47 1.40 -2.81
C CYS A 137 -7.43 0.21 -2.94
N ALA A 138 -8.17 0.11 -4.05
CA ALA A 138 -9.03 -1.04 -4.33
C ALA A 138 -8.21 -2.32 -4.54
N LEU A 139 -7.12 -2.26 -5.31
CA LEU A 139 -6.20 -3.39 -5.49
C LEU A 139 -5.56 -3.81 -4.17
N ALA A 140 -5.16 -2.85 -3.32
CA ALA A 140 -4.67 -3.11 -1.98
C ALA A 140 -5.72 -3.81 -1.11
N ALA A 141 -6.98 -3.35 -1.13
CA ALA A 141 -8.07 -4.00 -0.42
C ALA A 141 -8.31 -5.45 -0.89
N VAL A 142 -8.26 -5.69 -2.20
CA VAL A 142 -8.34 -7.05 -2.79
C VAL A 142 -7.16 -7.91 -2.33
N ALA A 143 -5.94 -7.36 -2.30
CA ALA A 143 -4.75 -8.06 -1.83
C ALA A 143 -4.90 -8.48 -0.36
N ILE A 144 -5.30 -7.55 0.51
CA ILE A 144 -5.53 -7.80 1.94
C ILE A 144 -6.64 -8.82 2.14
N ALA A 145 -7.75 -8.71 1.40
CA ALA A 145 -8.86 -9.66 1.48
C ALA A 145 -8.43 -11.09 1.07
N ARG A 146 -7.65 -11.21 0.00
CA ARG A 146 -7.08 -12.48 -0.49
C ARG A 146 -6.15 -13.10 0.54
N VAL A 147 -5.23 -12.32 1.09
CA VAL A 147 -4.37 -12.73 2.21
C VAL A 147 -5.23 -13.21 3.39
N GLY A 148 -6.27 -12.45 3.73
CA GLY A 148 -7.24 -12.81 4.75
C GLY A 148 -8.00 -14.11 4.49
N VAL A 149 -8.19 -14.54 3.23
CA VAL A 149 -8.75 -15.86 2.86
C VAL A 149 -7.72 -16.96 3.06
N ILE A 150 -6.48 -16.74 2.62
CA ILE A 150 -5.36 -17.67 2.81
C ILE A 150 -5.21 -18.01 4.31
N PHE A 151 -5.21 -16.99 5.17
CA PHE A 151 -5.15 -17.15 6.63
C PHE A 151 -6.36 -17.87 7.25
N ARG A 152 -7.54 -17.96 6.61
CA ARG A 152 -8.66 -18.76 7.19
C ARG A 152 -8.55 -20.23 6.82
N SER A 153 -7.97 -20.51 5.66
CA SER A 153 -7.85 -21.87 5.14
C SER A 153 -6.67 -22.65 5.74
N ALA A 154 -5.73 -21.96 6.40
CA ALA A 154 -4.58 -22.59 7.04
C ALA A 154 -4.93 -23.11 8.44
N ARG A 155 -4.30 -24.23 8.81
CA ARG A 155 -4.37 -24.80 10.17
C ARG A 155 -3.22 -24.27 11.01
N TYR A 156 -3.56 -23.81 12.21
CA TYR A 156 -2.63 -23.20 13.15
C TYR A 156 -2.61 -24.01 14.43
N SER A 157 -1.40 -24.25 14.92
CA SER A 157 -1.18 -24.88 16.20
C SER A 157 -1.78 -24.04 17.35
N PRO A 158 -2.14 -24.65 18.49
CA PRO A 158 -2.83 -23.95 19.58
C PRO A 158 -2.07 -22.72 20.11
N ASP A 159 -0.74 -22.78 20.12
CA ASP A 159 0.18 -21.72 20.58
C ASP A 159 0.08 -20.43 19.75
N ILE A 160 -0.17 -20.51 18.43
CA ILE A 160 -0.23 -19.32 17.55
C ILE A 160 -1.67 -18.89 17.20
N ARG A 161 -2.66 -19.72 17.52
CA ARG A 161 -4.07 -19.51 17.10
C ARG A 161 -4.64 -18.18 17.58
N ALA A 162 -4.40 -17.80 18.83
CA ALA A 162 -4.88 -16.54 19.39
C ALA A 162 -4.29 -15.32 18.66
N HIS A 163 -2.98 -15.35 18.40
CA HIS A 163 -2.28 -14.32 17.62
C HIS A 163 -2.85 -14.22 16.20
N MET A 164 -3.17 -15.36 15.58
CA MET A 164 -3.74 -15.38 14.24
C MET A 164 -5.18 -14.90 14.15
N HIS A 165 -6.00 -15.14 15.17
CA HIS A 165 -7.33 -14.53 15.27
C HIS A 165 -7.26 -13.01 15.37
N TRP A 166 -6.35 -12.50 16.21
CA TRP A 166 -6.13 -11.07 16.34
C TRP A 166 -5.66 -10.45 15.01
N TYR A 167 -4.65 -11.04 14.37
CA TYR A 167 -4.14 -10.54 13.09
C TYR A 167 -5.18 -10.57 11.97
N ARG A 168 -6.01 -11.62 11.91
CA ARG A 168 -7.14 -11.68 10.95
C ARG A 168 -8.17 -10.57 11.17
N ARG A 169 -8.41 -10.16 12.42
CA ARG A 169 -9.27 -9.00 12.71
C ARG A 169 -8.62 -7.73 12.20
N GLN A 170 -7.31 -7.57 12.38
CA GLN A 170 -6.57 -6.42 11.87
C GLN A 170 -6.63 -6.36 10.34
N LEU A 171 -6.40 -7.46 9.62
CA LEU A 171 -6.51 -7.50 8.15
C LEU A 171 -7.90 -7.03 7.65
N ARG A 172 -8.97 -7.31 8.40
CA ARG A 172 -10.31 -6.80 8.05
C ARG A 172 -10.39 -5.29 8.22
N LEU A 173 -9.81 -4.74 9.28
CA LEU A 173 -9.76 -3.30 9.50
C LEU A 173 -8.91 -2.61 8.42
N ASP A 174 -7.78 -3.20 8.04
CA ASP A 174 -6.92 -2.67 6.98
C ASP A 174 -7.64 -2.70 5.61
N ALA A 175 -8.36 -3.78 5.30
CA ALA A 175 -9.17 -3.88 4.09
C ALA A 175 -10.31 -2.84 4.06
N LEU A 176 -10.97 -2.61 5.20
CA LEU A 176 -11.99 -1.57 5.34
C LEU A 176 -11.39 -0.17 5.18
N GLY A 177 -10.22 0.08 5.77
CA GLY A 177 -9.48 1.33 5.60
C GLY A 177 -9.14 1.59 4.14
N ALA A 178 -8.54 0.60 3.46
CA ALA A 178 -8.23 0.70 2.03
C ALA A 178 -9.48 0.93 1.17
N THR A 179 -10.58 0.24 1.45
CA THR A 179 -11.86 0.44 0.73
C THR A 179 -12.45 1.83 0.97
N THR A 180 -12.33 2.35 2.19
CA THR A 180 -12.79 3.70 2.55
C THR A 180 -11.98 4.75 1.80
N THR A 181 -10.66 4.62 1.79
CA THR A 181 -9.77 5.50 1.03
C THR A 181 -10.06 5.43 -0.47
N ALA A 182 -10.26 4.22 -1.02
CA ALA A 182 -10.62 4.04 -2.43
C ALA A 182 -11.93 4.76 -2.77
N SER A 183 -12.95 4.63 -1.92
CA SER A 183 -14.26 5.26 -2.11
C SER A 183 -14.16 6.79 -2.03
N LEU A 184 -13.38 7.31 -1.08
CA LEU A 184 -13.12 8.75 -0.95
C LEU A 184 -12.41 9.32 -2.18
N SER A 185 -11.35 8.65 -2.64
CA SER A 185 -10.63 9.04 -3.87
C SER A 185 -11.53 8.96 -5.09
N LEU A 186 -12.37 7.93 -5.21
CA LEU A 186 -13.31 7.79 -6.31
C LEU A 186 -14.37 8.90 -6.32
N ALA A 187 -14.95 9.22 -5.16
CA ALA A 187 -15.89 10.32 -5.00
C ALA A 187 -15.25 11.67 -5.37
N ALA A 188 -13.98 11.89 -4.98
CA ALA A 188 -13.22 13.07 -5.38
C ALA A 188 -13.00 13.14 -6.90
N GLY A 189 -12.64 12.03 -7.54
CA GLY A 189 -12.51 11.93 -8.99
C GLY A 189 -13.82 12.32 -9.71
N PHE A 190 -14.96 11.81 -9.25
CA PHE A 190 -16.28 12.16 -9.78
C PHE A 190 -16.68 13.61 -9.52
N LEU A 191 -16.38 14.16 -8.33
CA LEU A 191 -16.59 15.57 -8.02
C LEU A 191 -15.87 16.46 -9.03
N HIS A 192 -14.60 16.16 -9.33
CA HIS A 192 -13.82 16.91 -10.30
C HIS A 192 -14.28 16.70 -11.74
N LEU A 193 -14.89 15.57 -12.10
CA LEU A 193 -15.50 15.38 -13.41
C LEU A 193 -16.77 16.21 -13.58
N GLY A 194 -17.65 16.21 -12.56
CA GLY A 194 -18.96 16.86 -12.61
C GLY A 194 -18.91 18.38 -12.43
N ALA A 195 -17.98 18.90 -11.64
CA ALA A 195 -17.83 20.34 -11.43
C ALA A 195 -16.85 20.95 -12.45
N SER A 196 -17.26 22.06 -13.09
CA SER A 196 -16.45 22.78 -14.07
C SER A 196 -15.18 23.37 -13.45
N GLN A 197 -15.27 23.86 -12.22
CA GLN A 197 -14.16 24.41 -11.44
C GLN A 197 -14.27 23.97 -9.98
N VAL A 198 -13.38 23.08 -9.56
CA VAL A 198 -13.20 22.75 -8.14
C VAL A 198 -12.00 23.56 -7.64
N PRO A 199 -12.16 24.39 -6.60
CA PRO A 199 -11.04 25.14 -6.04
C PRO A 199 -9.91 24.22 -5.56
N ALA A 200 -8.66 24.62 -5.75
CA ALA A 200 -7.49 23.83 -5.35
C ALA A 200 -7.50 23.49 -3.85
N TRP A 201 -7.96 24.42 -2.99
CA TRP A 201 -8.05 24.21 -1.54
C TRP A 201 -8.99 23.05 -1.16
N VAL A 202 -10.07 22.81 -1.92
CA VAL A 202 -10.95 21.65 -1.71
C VAL A 202 -10.19 20.36 -1.98
N SER A 203 -9.39 20.35 -3.05
CA SER A 203 -8.56 19.19 -3.41
C SER A 203 -7.48 18.93 -2.36
N CYS A 204 -6.83 19.99 -1.85
CA CYS A 204 -5.87 19.88 -0.75
C CYS A 204 -6.53 19.32 0.51
N GLY A 205 -7.74 19.77 0.84
CA GLY A 205 -8.51 19.27 1.99
C GLY A 205 -8.81 17.77 1.88
N ILE A 206 -9.34 17.31 0.74
CA ILE A 206 -9.61 15.89 0.50
C ILE A 206 -8.32 15.07 0.54
N THR A 207 -7.26 15.55 -0.12
CA THR A 207 -5.95 14.89 -0.14
C THR A 207 -5.37 14.78 1.26
N THR A 208 -5.53 15.79 2.10
CA THR A 208 -5.09 15.78 3.51
C THR A 208 -5.84 14.72 4.32
N ILE A 209 -7.14 14.55 4.09
CA ILE A 209 -7.92 13.47 4.74
C ILE A 209 -7.40 12.10 4.31
N ILE A 210 -7.15 11.90 3.01
CA ILE A 210 -6.55 10.66 2.49
C ILE A 210 -5.18 10.41 3.14
N ALA A 211 -4.31 11.42 3.20
CA ALA A 211 -3.00 11.33 3.83
C ALA A 211 -3.12 10.96 5.32
N ALA A 212 -4.04 11.58 6.06
CA ALA A 212 -4.27 11.25 7.47
C ALA A 212 -4.71 9.78 7.66
N LEU A 213 -5.60 9.27 6.81
CA LEU A 213 -6.00 7.86 6.83
C LEU A 213 -4.80 6.92 6.58
N LEU A 214 -3.92 7.28 5.64
CA LEU A 214 -2.71 6.51 5.36
C LEU A 214 -1.69 6.56 6.51
N VAL A 215 -1.51 7.71 7.17
CA VAL A 215 -0.68 7.82 8.39
C VAL A 215 -1.22 6.89 9.47
N LEU A 216 -2.54 6.91 9.72
CA LEU A 216 -3.16 6.04 10.71
C LEU A 216 -2.97 4.55 10.37
N ALA A 217 -3.09 4.18 9.10
CA ALA A 217 -2.81 2.82 8.63
C ALA A 217 -1.35 2.42 8.86
N SER A 218 -0.39 3.28 8.51
CA SER A 218 1.05 3.06 8.75
C SER A 218 1.39 2.89 10.23
N LEU A 219 0.78 3.70 11.11
CA LEU A 219 0.91 3.54 12.56
C LEU A 219 0.32 2.21 13.03
N GLY A 220 -0.80 1.78 12.43
CA GLY A 220 -1.39 0.45 12.63
C GLY A 220 -0.40 -0.66 12.30
N HIS A 221 0.27 -0.60 11.14
CA HIS A 221 1.29 -1.58 10.76
C HIS A 221 2.46 -1.62 11.75
N GLY A 222 2.90 -0.46 12.27
CA GLY A 222 3.93 -0.40 13.30
C GLY A 222 3.53 -1.13 14.59
N ARG A 223 2.27 -0.96 15.04
CA ARG A 223 1.74 -1.70 16.20
C ARG A 223 1.69 -3.20 15.96
N VAL A 224 1.30 -3.63 14.75
CA VAL A 224 1.29 -5.04 14.36
C VAL A 224 2.70 -5.63 14.37
N SER A 225 3.68 -4.91 13.83
CA SER A 225 5.09 -5.32 13.86
C SER A 225 5.58 -5.54 15.30
N ASN A 226 5.37 -4.54 16.18
CA ASN A 226 5.80 -4.62 17.58
C ASN A 226 5.12 -5.77 18.33
N TYR A 227 3.83 -6.01 18.06
CA TYR A 227 3.11 -7.14 18.63
C TYR A 227 3.73 -8.48 18.25
N TRP A 228 4.07 -8.67 16.97
CA TRP A 228 4.69 -9.90 16.49
C TRP A 228 6.11 -10.08 17.00
N GLN A 229 6.89 -9.00 17.09
CA GLN A 229 8.22 -9.05 17.71
C GLN A 229 8.12 -9.54 19.16
N ALA A 230 7.25 -8.94 19.97
CA ALA A 230 7.05 -9.36 21.36
C ALA A 230 6.56 -10.82 21.48
N ALA A 231 5.67 -11.26 20.59
CA ALA A 231 5.17 -12.63 20.57
C ALA A 231 6.28 -13.66 20.25
N LEU A 232 7.17 -13.31 19.31
CA LEU A 232 8.32 -14.13 18.92
C LEU A 232 9.38 -14.19 20.01
N ASP A 233 9.75 -13.04 20.58
CA ASP A 233 10.77 -12.95 21.65
C ASP A 233 10.32 -13.71 22.91
N GLY A 234 9.03 -13.64 23.25
CA GLY A 234 8.44 -14.39 24.36
C GLY A 234 8.46 -15.91 24.17
N HIS A 235 8.58 -16.41 22.93
CA HIS A 235 8.74 -17.84 22.64
C HIS A 235 10.21 -18.29 22.63
N LEU A 236 11.17 -17.39 22.37
CA LEU A 236 12.60 -17.70 22.40
C LEU A 236 13.19 -17.73 23.82
N GLY A 237 12.55 -17.04 24.77
CA GLY A 237 12.98 -17.00 26.17
C GLY A 237 12.49 -18.18 27.03
N ARG A 238 11.83 -19.18 26.46
CA ARG A 238 11.31 -20.38 27.14
C ARG A 238 11.94 -21.64 26.57
#